data_AF-A0A2A4T5G8-F1
#
_entry.id   AF-A0A2A4T5G8-F1
#
_cell.length_a   1.000
_cell.length_b   1.000
_cell.length_c   1.000
_cell.angle_alpha   90.00
_cell.angle_beta   90.00
_cell.angle_gamma   90.00
#
_symmetry.space_group_name_H-M   'P 1'
#
loop_
_entity.id
_entity.type
_entity.pdbx_description
1 polymer ?
#
loop_
_entity_poly.entity_id
_entity_poly.type
_entity_poly.pdbx_seq_one_letter_code
_entity_poly.pdbx_strand_id
1 'polypeptide(L)'
;MLKFNLSSDEFDSMEESQQSMYSSSDDGYVLDVEGIPEPKEIDVTALKSAKVHEVDRRKKAEAKLRKYESDAKTKENDDLKNSGKFEDLEKSFKNEKATLIEGYEGTIGKHKSFIQTALVDNVAMNLAVKLNPKKPKVLLPHIKARLQADFDGDTPQTRVVDAEGLVSTMTIDELEKDFIANDDFSDIITINNASGGGATGGKVSKGSAVKNKMSDYNSLEQVQLARENPAEYERLAGKEKTIF
;
A
#
# COMPACT_ATOMS: atom_id res chain seq x y z
N MET A 1 -54.97 19.76 -72.28
CA MET A 1 -54.19 19.37 -71.09
C MET A 1 -54.22 20.56 -70.15
N LEU A 2 -54.75 20.43 -68.93
CA LEU A 2 -54.83 21.55 -67.99
C LEU A 2 -53.43 21.83 -67.42
N LYS A 3 -52.94 23.06 -67.56
CA LYS A 3 -51.67 23.52 -66.98
C LYS A 3 -51.93 24.16 -65.62
N PHE A 4 -50.95 24.10 -64.73
CA PHE A 4 -51.06 24.69 -63.39
C PHE A 4 -51.04 26.22 -63.43
N ASN A 5 -50.20 26.84 -64.28
CA ASN A 5 -50.17 28.27 -64.53
C ASN A 5 -50.40 28.55 -66.02
N LEU A 6 -51.16 29.61 -66.32
CA LEU A 6 -51.50 30.09 -67.67
C LEU A 6 -51.22 31.58 -67.81
N SER A 7 -50.84 32.02 -69.01
CA SER A 7 -50.86 33.45 -69.37
C SER A 7 -52.26 33.91 -69.74
N SER A 8 -52.49 35.23 -69.80
CA SER A 8 -53.77 35.82 -70.24
C SER A 8 -54.23 35.29 -71.60
N ASP A 9 -53.33 35.26 -72.58
CA ASP A 9 -53.65 34.83 -73.95
C ASP A 9 -54.04 33.35 -74.02
N GLU A 10 -53.43 32.51 -73.18
CA GLU A 10 -53.75 31.09 -73.08
C GLU A 10 -55.09 30.87 -72.38
N PHE A 11 -55.44 31.70 -71.39
CA PHE A 11 -56.72 31.64 -70.67
C PHE A 11 -57.90 32.04 -71.57
N ASP A 12 -57.78 33.15 -72.30
CA ASP A 12 -58.84 33.66 -73.18
C ASP A 12 -59.14 32.73 -74.37
N SER A 13 -58.17 31.91 -74.77
CA SER A 13 -58.30 30.96 -75.86
C SER A 13 -58.98 29.64 -75.45
N MET A 14 -59.34 29.47 -74.18
CA MET A 14 -59.97 28.25 -73.65
C MET A 14 -61.49 28.39 -73.60
N GLU A 15 -62.20 27.25 -73.58
CA GLU A 15 -63.66 27.26 -73.42
C GLU A 15 -64.05 27.77 -72.03
N GLU A 16 -65.19 28.46 -71.94
CA GLU A 16 -65.69 29.11 -70.73
C GLU A 16 -65.82 28.14 -69.53
N SER A 17 -66.15 26.87 -69.81
CA SER A 17 -66.22 25.79 -68.81
C SER A 17 -64.87 25.40 -68.20
N GLN A 18 -63.77 25.68 -68.90
CA GLN A 18 -62.41 25.45 -68.41
C GLN A 18 -61.84 26.70 -67.76
N GLN A 19 -62.22 27.89 -68.26
CA GLN A 19 -61.86 29.18 -67.66
C GLN A 19 -62.40 29.30 -66.23
N SER A 20 -63.60 28.79 -65.95
CA SER A 20 -64.20 28.81 -64.60
C SER A 20 -63.41 28.01 -63.56
N MET A 21 -62.42 27.22 -63.98
CA MET A 21 -61.57 26.40 -63.10
C MET A 21 -60.24 27.08 -62.74
N TYR A 22 -60.03 28.36 -63.10
CA TYR A 22 -58.81 29.10 -62.78
C TYR A 22 -59.12 30.42 -62.07
N SER A 23 -58.19 30.85 -61.22
CA SER A 23 -58.25 32.10 -60.47
C SER A 23 -57.07 33.03 -60.82
N SER A 24 -57.31 34.34 -60.78
CA SER A 24 -56.31 35.36 -61.12
C SER A 24 -55.24 35.47 -60.03
N SER A 25 -53.97 35.51 -60.43
CA SER A 25 -52.79 35.66 -59.58
C SER A 25 -51.87 36.77 -60.12
N ASP A 26 -50.89 37.21 -59.31
CA ASP A 26 -49.96 38.30 -59.66
C ASP A 26 -49.12 37.99 -60.92
N ASP A 27 -48.90 36.69 -61.22
CA ASP A 27 -48.11 36.18 -62.35
C ASP A 27 -48.95 35.50 -63.45
N GLY A 28 -50.28 35.70 -63.48
CA GLY A 28 -51.18 35.15 -64.52
C GLY A 28 -52.43 34.46 -63.95
N TYR A 29 -52.83 33.32 -64.51
CA TYR A 29 -53.99 32.54 -64.05
C TYR A 29 -53.53 31.16 -63.53
N VAL A 30 -53.98 30.76 -62.34
CA VAL A 30 -53.59 29.51 -61.68
C VAL A 30 -54.82 28.61 -61.55
N LEU A 31 -54.65 27.30 -61.77
CA LEU A 31 -55.75 26.35 -61.70
C LEU A 31 -56.30 26.28 -60.26
N ASP A 32 -57.57 26.61 -60.09
CA ASP A 32 -58.29 26.64 -58.82
C ASP A 32 -58.72 25.22 -58.43
N VAL A 33 -57.79 24.51 -57.79
CA VAL A 33 -58.00 23.14 -57.34
C VAL A 33 -58.35 23.16 -55.85
N GLU A 34 -59.62 22.91 -55.56
CA GLU A 34 -60.13 22.81 -54.19
C GLU A 34 -59.33 21.74 -53.39
N GLY A 35 -58.74 22.15 -52.26
CA GLY A 35 -58.03 21.25 -51.33
C GLY A 35 -56.50 21.18 -51.47
N ILE A 36 -55.88 21.94 -52.37
CA ILE A 36 -54.42 22.14 -52.36
C ILE A 36 -54.11 23.51 -51.74
N PRO A 37 -53.38 23.58 -50.61
CA PRO A 37 -52.95 24.85 -50.04
C PRO A 37 -52.11 25.61 -51.07
N GLU A 38 -52.31 26.93 -51.21
CA GLU A 38 -51.53 27.73 -52.16
C GLU A 38 -50.02 27.47 -51.97
N PRO A 39 -49.15 27.60 -53.00
CA PRO A 39 -47.71 27.41 -52.85
C PRO A 39 -47.05 28.32 -51.79
N LYS A 40 -47.73 29.40 -51.37
CA LYS A 40 -47.36 30.26 -50.25
C LYS A 40 -47.75 29.69 -48.87
N GLU A 41 -48.69 28.76 -48.82
CA GLU A 41 -49.19 28.10 -47.60
C GLU A 41 -48.49 26.76 -47.29
N ILE A 42 -47.89 26.10 -48.29
CA ILE A 42 -47.04 24.93 -48.04
C ILE A 42 -45.66 25.39 -47.58
N ASP A 43 -45.45 25.39 -46.27
CA ASP A 43 -44.17 25.75 -45.66
C ASP A 43 -43.05 24.74 -46.04
N VAL A 44 -42.44 24.94 -47.21
CA VAL A 44 -41.27 24.19 -47.70
C VAL A 44 -39.96 24.63 -47.04
N THR A 45 -39.99 25.61 -46.13
CA THR A 45 -38.78 26.08 -45.44
C THR A 45 -38.20 24.98 -44.56
N ALA A 46 -39.05 24.16 -43.95
CA ALA A 46 -38.64 22.98 -43.16
C ALA A 46 -37.86 21.96 -44.02
N LEU A 47 -38.33 21.67 -45.24
CA LEU A 47 -37.67 20.74 -46.17
C LEU A 47 -36.32 21.27 -46.68
N LYS A 48 -36.26 22.55 -47.06
CA LYS A 48 -35.00 23.18 -47.48
C LYS A 48 -33.99 23.22 -46.33
N SER A 49 -34.44 23.52 -45.12
CA SER A 49 -33.61 23.52 -43.92
C SER A 49 -33.10 22.11 -43.59
N ALA A 50 -33.95 21.09 -43.71
CA ALA A 50 -33.54 19.70 -43.55
C ALA A 50 -32.47 19.28 -44.57
N LYS A 51 -32.61 19.69 -45.84
CA LYS A 51 -31.61 19.39 -46.88
C LYS A 51 -30.27 20.06 -46.60
N VAL A 52 -30.28 21.32 -46.16
CA VAL A 52 -29.06 22.05 -45.77
C VAL A 52 -28.38 21.36 -44.58
N HIS A 53 -29.16 21.00 -43.55
CA HIS A 53 -28.65 20.26 -42.41
C HIS A 53 -28.04 18.91 -42.80
N GLU A 54 -28.63 18.20 -43.75
CA GLU A 54 -28.12 16.91 -44.21
C GLU A 54 -26.79 17.06 -44.99
N VAL A 55 -26.70 18.07 -45.86
CA VAL A 55 -25.45 18.38 -46.57
C VAL A 55 -24.35 18.76 -45.58
N ASP A 56 -24.66 19.55 -44.55
CA ASP A 56 -23.72 19.92 -43.51
C ASP A 56 -23.30 18.72 -42.65
N ARG A 57 -24.22 17.81 -42.33
CA ARG A 57 -23.90 16.55 -41.64
C ARG A 57 -22.95 15.69 -42.46
N ARG A 58 -23.22 15.54 -43.77
CA ARG A 58 -22.37 14.78 -44.68
C ARG A 58 -20.97 15.38 -44.77
N LYS A 59 -20.85 16.70 -44.97
CA LYS A 59 -19.55 17.39 -44.99
C LYS A 59 -18.79 17.24 -43.68
N LYS A 60 -19.48 17.31 -42.53
CA LYS A 60 -18.87 17.08 -41.21
C LYS A 60 -18.40 15.64 -41.03
N ALA A 61 -19.17 14.67 -41.50
CA ALA A 61 -18.81 13.25 -41.44
C ALA A 61 -17.58 12.95 -42.33
N GLU A 62 -17.58 13.46 -43.56
CA GLU A 62 -16.47 13.31 -44.51
C GLU A 62 -15.20 14.01 -44.01
N ALA A 63 -15.32 15.21 -43.43
CA ALA A 63 -14.19 15.89 -42.79
C ALA A 63 -13.65 15.11 -41.58
N LYS A 64 -14.52 14.48 -40.78
CA LYS A 64 -14.09 13.60 -39.69
C LYS A 64 -13.38 12.35 -40.21
N LEU A 65 -13.92 11.71 -41.25
CA LEU A 65 -13.32 10.52 -41.86
C LEU A 65 -11.92 10.82 -42.41
N ARG A 66 -11.78 11.94 -43.14
CA ARG A 66 -10.49 12.42 -43.65
C ARG A 66 -9.50 12.76 -42.53
N LYS A 67 -9.99 13.32 -41.41
CA LYS A 67 -9.15 13.53 -40.21
C LYS A 67 -8.72 12.20 -39.60
N TYR A 68 -9.62 11.23 -39.42
CA TYR A 68 -9.27 9.91 -38.89
C TYR A 68 -8.29 9.14 -39.79
N GLU A 69 -8.42 9.20 -41.11
CA GLU A 69 -7.46 8.60 -42.04
C GLU A 69 -6.10 9.30 -42.01
N SER A 70 -6.08 10.63 -41.90
CA SER A 70 -4.86 11.41 -41.73
C SER A 70 -4.19 11.09 -40.39
N ASP A 71 -4.97 10.99 -39.31
CA ASP A 71 -4.49 10.68 -37.97
C ASP A 71 -4.02 9.22 -37.84
N ALA A 72 -4.61 8.29 -38.61
CA ALA A 72 -4.15 6.90 -38.68
C ALA A 72 -2.80 6.77 -39.41
N LYS A 73 -2.61 7.52 -40.51
CA LYS A 73 -1.34 7.56 -41.26
C LYS A 73 -0.22 8.26 -40.49
N THR A 74 -0.52 9.27 -39.67
CA THR A 74 0.49 9.87 -38.78
C THR A 74 0.82 8.95 -37.61
N LYS A 75 -0.16 8.24 -37.03
CA LYS A 75 0.06 7.24 -35.97
C LYS A 75 0.95 6.08 -36.43
N GLU A 76 0.78 5.54 -37.64
CA GLU A 76 1.64 4.44 -38.14
C GLU A 76 3.13 4.85 -38.28
N ASN A 77 3.40 6.12 -38.59
CA ASN A 77 4.76 6.68 -38.66
C ASN A 77 5.31 7.09 -37.29
N ASP A 78 4.43 7.57 -36.41
CA ASP A 78 4.75 7.87 -35.01
C ASP A 78 4.99 6.58 -34.21
N ASP A 79 4.31 5.46 -34.51
CA ASP A 79 4.48 4.17 -33.83
C ASP A 79 5.87 3.57 -34.10
N LEU A 80 6.47 3.76 -35.29
CA LEU A 80 7.84 3.37 -35.62
C LEU A 80 8.92 4.28 -35.00
N LYS A 81 8.63 5.57 -34.81
CA LYS A 81 9.51 6.51 -34.08
C LYS A 81 9.35 6.40 -32.57
N ASN A 82 8.14 6.05 -32.13
CA ASN A 82 7.80 5.77 -30.75
C ASN A 82 8.25 4.39 -30.35
N SER A 83 8.36 3.40 -31.24
CA SER A 83 8.91 2.08 -30.89
C SER A 83 10.38 2.18 -30.48
N GLY A 84 11.21 2.91 -31.23
CA GLY A 84 12.61 3.17 -30.85
C GLY A 84 12.72 4.00 -29.56
N LYS A 85 11.90 5.04 -29.40
CA LYS A 85 11.83 5.81 -28.15
C LYS A 85 11.25 5.01 -26.98
N PHE A 86 10.37 4.06 -27.24
CA PHE A 86 9.75 3.17 -26.27
C PHE A 86 10.74 2.10 -25.83
N GLU A 87 11.55 1.56 -26.74
CA GLU A 87 12.66 0.66 -26.41
C GLU A 87 13.74 1.37 -25.59
N ASP A 88 14.08 2.61 -25.95
CA ASP A 88 15.01 3.43 -25.15
C ASP A 88 14.44 3.78 -23.77
N LEU A 89 13.15 4.08 -23.70
CA LEU A 89 12.43 4.33 -22.45
C LEU A 89 12.31 3.05 -21.58
N GLU A 90 12.05 1.90 -22.19
CA GLU A 90 11.98 0.61 -21.51
C GLU A 90 13.36 0.23 -20.95
N LYS A 91 14.43 0.46 -21.73
CA LYS A 91 15.82 0.29 -21.25
C LYS A 91 16.13 1.25 -20.11
N SER A 92 15.77 2.53 -20.21
CA SER A 92 16.01 3.49 -19.11
C SER A 92 15.26 3.10 -17.85
N PHE A 93 14.00 2.67 -17.95
CA PHE A 93 13.23 2.18 -16.81
C PHE A 93 13.79 0.89 -16.21
N LYS A 94 14.25 -0.06 -17.04
CA LYS A 94 14.90 -1.29 -16.56
C LYS A 94 16.18 -0.96 -15.81
N ASN A 95 17.01 -0.06 -16.33
CA ASN A 95 18.25 0.35 -15.71
C ASN A 95 18.02 1.13 -14.41
N GLU A 96 17.05 2.05 -14.39
CA GLU A 96 16.67 2.79 -13.18
C GLU A 96 16.12 1.84 -12.12
N LYS A 97 15.23 0.91 -12.50
CA LYS A 97 14.71 -0.12 -11.59
C LYS A 97 15.83 -1.00 -11.04
N ALA A 98 16.76 -1.45 -11.88
CA ALA A 98 17.90 -2.25 -11.43
C ALA A 98 18.77 -1.48 -10.43
N THR A 99 19.13 -0.23 -10.76
CA THR A 99 19.89 0.67 -9.87
C THR A 99 19.16 0.89 -8.54
N LEU A 100 17.84 1.07 -8.58
CA LEU A 100 17.02 1.29 -7.41
C LEU A 100 16.94 0.03 -6.53
N ILE A 101 16.77 -1.14 -7.14
CA ILE A 101 16.80 -2.45 -6.45
C ILE A 101 18.16 -2.65 -5.78
N GLU A 102 19.26 -2.49 -6.51
CA GLU A 102 20.62 -2.63 -5.96
C GLU A 102 20.85 -1.64 -4.80
N GLY A 103 20.38 -0.40 -4.94
CA GLY A 103 20.44 0.60 -3.88
C GLY A 103 19.65 0.21 -2.62
N TYR A 104 18.44 -0.30 -2.79
CA TYR A 104 17.61 -0.79 -1.68
C TYR A 104 18.19 -2.04 -1.05
N GLU A 105 18.63 -3.03 -1.83
CA GLU A 105 19.28 -4.24 -1.33
C GLU A 105 20.56 -3.92 -0.56
N GLY A 106 21.40 -3.01 -1.08
CA GLY A 106 22.58 -2.52 -0.38
C GLY A 106 22.25 -1.81 0.93
N THR A 107 21.15 -1.04 0.96
CA THR A 107 20.68 -0.37 2.17
C THR A 107 20.16 -1.38 3.19
N ILE A 108 19.31 -2.32 2.77
CA ILE A 108 18.76 -3.39 3.61
C ILE A 108 19.90 -4.23 4.19
N GLY A 109 20.90 -4.60 3.38
CA GLY A 109 22.08 -5.33 3.84
C GLY A 109 22.84 -4.58 4.94
N LYS A 110 23.07 -3.27 4.79
CA LYS A 110 23.72 -2.44 5.83
C LYS A 110 22.91 -2.40 7.11
N HIS A 111 21.59 -2.21 7.01
CA HIS A 111 20.71 -2.16 8.18
C HIS A 111 20.64 -3.51 8.88
N LYS A 112 20.56 -4.62 8.12
CA LYS A 112 20.58 -5.97 8.66
C LYS A 112 21.87 -6.27 9.43
N SER A 113 23.03 -5.95 8.84
CA SER A 113 24.33 -6.12 9.51
C SER A 113 24.46 -5.28 10.78
N PHE A 114 23.97 -4.03 10.76
CA PHE A 114 23.94 -3.17 11.94
C PHE A 114 23.05 -3.76 13.04
N ILE A 115 21.81 -4.16 12.70
CA ILE A 115 20.87 -4.76 13.65
C ILE A 115 21.44 -6.06 14.22
N GLN A 116 22.02 -6.91 13.39
CA GLN A 116 22.68 -8.14 13.83
C GLN A 116 23.77 -7.86 14.86
N THR A 117 24.66 -6.91 14.55
CA THR A 117 25.75 -6.51 15.45
C THR A 117 25.17 -5.95 16.76
N ALA A 118 24.20 -5.04 16.68
CA ALA A 118 23.59 -4.43 17.85
C ALA A 118 22.89 -5.46 18.75
N LEU A 119 22.12 -6.39 18.19
CA LEU A 119 21.40 -7.42 18.96
C LEU A 119 22.37 -8.35 19.68
N VAL A 120 23.37 -8.87 18.96
CA VAL A 120 24.38 -9.77 19.54
C VAL A 120 25.21 -9.02 20.57
N ASP A 121 25.65 -7.79 20.30
CA ASP A 121 26.49 -7.01 21.19
C ASP A 121 25.77 -6.64 22.49
N ASN A 122 24.50 -6.24 22.41
CA ASN A 122 23.71 -5.89 23.60
C ASN A 122 23.49 -7.12 24.49
N VAL A 123 23.06 -8.25 23.92
CA VAL A 123 22.84 -9.49 24.69
C VAL A 123 24.16 -10.00 25.27
N ALA A 124 25.23 -10.03 24.47
CA ALA A 124 26.54 -10.46 24.92
C ALA A 124 27.08 -9.57 26.05
N MET A 125 26.93 -8.24 25.95
CA MET A 125 27.37 -7.31 26.98
C MET A 125 26.59 -7.47 28.27
N ASN A 126 25.26 -7.64 28.19
CA ASN A 126 24.43 -7.89 29.37
C ASN A 126 24.84 -9.18 30.08
N LEU A 127 25.05 -10.27 29.33
CA LEU A 127 25.51 -11.53 29.89
C LEU A 127 26.92 -11.42 30.47
N ALA A 128 27.84 -10.77 29.76
CA ALA A 128 29.21 -10.57 30.22
C ALA A 128 29.29 -9.75 31.52
N VAL A 129 28.48 -8.69 31.64
CA VAL A 129 28.37 -7.89 32.87
C VAL A 129 27.81 -8.72 34.01
N LYS A 130 26.84 -9.60 33.73
CA LYS A 130 26.28 -10.51 34.73
C LYS A 130 27.33 -11.51 35.23
N LEU A 131 28.07 -12.13 34.31
CA LEU A 131 29.09 -13.15 34.60
C LEU A 131 30.36 -12.58 35.25
N ASN A 132 30.81 -11.39 34.82
CA ASN A 132 31.97 -10.70 35.38
C ASN A 132 31.76 -9.18 35.35
N PRO A 133 31.16 -8.60 36.41
CA PRO A 133 30.91 -7.15 36.47
C PRO A 133 32.19 -6.30 36.43
N LYS A 134 33.34 -6.85 36.86
CA LYS A 134 34.60 -6.09 36.96
C LYS A 134 35.34 -6.04 35.63
N LYS A 135 35.28 -7.11 34.84
CA LYS A 135 36.01 -7.27 33.57
C LYS A 135 35.13 -7.93 32.51
N PRO A 136 33.93 -7.39 32.18
CA PRO A 136 33.01 -8.06 31.25
C PRO A 136 33.60 -8.27 29.86
N LYS A 137 34.46 -7.35 29.42
CA LYS A 137 35.05 -7.38 28.08
C LYS A 137 35.85 -8.64 27.75
N VAL A 138 36.37 -9.36 28.75
CA VAL A 138 37.15 -10.58 28.50
C VAL A 138 36.27 -11.77 28.07
N LEU A 139 35.00 -11.77 28.47
CA LEU A 139 34.04 -12.84 28.11
C LEU A 139 33.34 -12.57 26.77
N LEU A 140 33.38 -11.33 26.27
CA LEU A 140 32.64 -10.93 25.06
C LEU A 140 32.95 -11.79 23.83
N PRO A 141 34.21 -12.11 23.48
CA PRO A 141 34.48 -12.92 22.28
C PRO A 141 33.85 -14.31 22.36
N HIS A 142 33.90 -14.93 23.54
CA HIS A 142 33.37 -16.28 23.78
C HIS A 142 31.84 -16.28 23.80
N ILE A 143 31.22 -15.29 24.45
CA ILE A 143 29.75 -15.18 24.47
C ILE A 143 29.22 -14.86 23.07
N LYS A 144 29.83 -13.92 22.34
CA LYS A 144 29.40 -13.57 20.98
C LYS A 144 29.50 -14.76 20.02
N ALA A 145 30.51 -15.61 20.15
CA ALA A 145 30.65 -16.83 19.35
C ALA A 145 29.49 -17.83 19.56
N ARG A 146 28.74 -17.69 20.66
CA ARG A 146 27.58 -18.52 21.03
C ARG A 146 26.24 -17.86 20.72
N LEU A 147 26.22 -16.71 20.06
CA LEU A 147 25.01 -15.93 19.79
C LEU A 147 24.90 -15.60 18.30
N GLN A 148 23.68 -15.63 17.79
CA GLN A 148 23.35 -15.24 16.43
C GLN A 148 22.08 -14.39 16.41
N ALA A 149 22.02 -13.38 15.53
CA ALA A 149 20.77 -12.68 15.25
C ALA A 149 19.91 -13.52 14.31
N ASP A 150 18.68 -13.74 14.72
CA ASP A 150 17.62 -14.37 13.96
C ASP A 150 16.67 -13.30 13.39
N PHE A 151 16.37 -13.44 12.10
CA PHE A 151 15.45 -12.56 11.36
C PHE A 151 14.27 -13.33 10.76
N ASP A 152 14.10 -14.61 11.07
CA ASP A 152 13.08 -15.48 10.45
C ASP A 152 11.66 -15.25 11.03
N GLY A 153 11.51 -14.41 12.06
CA GLY A 153 10.23 -14.05 12.68
C GLY A 153 9.84 -12.57 12.53
N ASP A 154 8.66 -12.20 13.07
CA ASP A 154 8.12 -10.82 13.01
C ASP A 154 9.02 -9.77 13.68
N THR A 155 9.81 -10.21 14.67
CA THR A 155 10.78 -9.36 15.38
C THR A 155 12.15 -10.01 15.31
N PRO A 156 13.22 -9.26 14.98
CA PRO A 156 14.58 -9.76 15.09
C PRO A 156 14.92 -10.10 16.54
N GLN A 157 15.48 -11.28 16.79
CA GLN A 157 15.84 -11.75 18.13
C GLN A 157 17.24 -12.35 18.16
N THR A 158 17.82 -12.47 19.34
CA THR A 158 19.10 -13.18 19.51
C THR A 158 18.82 -14.63 19.90
N ARG A 159 19.36 -15.58 19.14
CA ARG A 159 19.33 -17.02 19.47
C ARG A 159 20.72 -17.53 19.87
N VAL A 160 20.73 -18.60 20.66
CA VAL A 160 21.96 -19.32 21.02
C VAL A 160 22.32 -20.27 19.90
N VAL A 161 23.61 -20.37 19.61
CA VAL A 161 24.17 -21.38 18.70
C VAL A 161 25.03 -22.39 19.46
N ASP A 162 25.12 -23.60 18.92
CA ASP A 162 25.99 -24.66 19.43
C ASP A 162 27.47 -24.43 19.01
N ALA A 163 28.34 -25.41 19.27
CA ALA A 163 29.78 -25.25 19.07
C ALA A 163 30.12 -25.28 17.58
N GLU A 164 29.23 -25.87 16.79
CA GLU A 164 29.24 -26.02 15.36
C GLU A 164 28.63 -24.80 14.64
N GLY A 165 28.06 -23.86 15.40
CA GLY A 165 27.45 -22.63 14.89
C GLY A 165 26.02 -22.81 14.37
N LEU A 166 25.36 -23.92 14.71
CA LEU A 166 23.96 -24.18 14.37
C LEU A 166 23.04 -23.64 15.46
N VAL A 167 21.84 -23.22 15.06
CA VAL A 167 20.83 -22.71 15.99
C VAL A 167 20.45 -23.80 16.99
N SER A 168 20.69 -23.50 18.26
CA SER A 168 20.36 -24.38 19.38
C SER A 168 18.96 -24.08 19.91
N THR A 169 18.34 -25.07 20.57
CA THR A 169 17.11 -24.89 21.36
C THR A 169 17.37 -24.23 22.71
N MET A 170 18.64 -23.98 23.05
CA MET A 170 19.06 -23.35 24.29
C MET A 170 18.56 -21.90 24.40
N THR A 171 18.13 -21.54 25.60
CA THR A 171 17.81 -20.17 25.98
C THR A 171 19.07 -19.39 26.39
N ILE A 172 18.99 -18.06 26.41
CA ILE A 172 20.08 -17.20 26.90
C ILE A 172 20.42 -17.51 28.38
N ASP A 173 19.42 -17.85 29.20
CA ASP A 173 19.63 -18.21 30.61
C ASP A 173 20.31 -19.58 30.76
N GLU A 174 20.05 -20.52 29.85
CA GLU A 174 20.77 -21.79 29.80
C GLU A 174 22.21 -21.60 29.34
N LEU A 175 22.44 -20.72 28.36
CA LEU A 175 23.79 -20.34 27.96
C LEU A 175 24.58 -19.73 29.12
N GLU A 176 23.95 -18.89 29.94
CA GLU A 176 24.57 -18.37 31.16
C GLU A 176 25.05 -19.48 32.10
N LYS A 177 24.18 -20.45 32.38
CA LYS A 177 24.49 -21.58 33.25
C LYS A 177 25.62 -22.43 32.68
N ASP A 178 25.64 -22.63 31.36
CA ASP A 178 26.72 -23.34 30.68
C ASP A 178 28.07 -22.63 30.86
N PHE A 179 28.11 -21.30 30.73
CA PHE A 179 29.33 -20.54 31.00
C PHE A 179 29.78 -20.66 32.46
N ILE A 180 28.84 -20.64 33.42
CA ILE A 180 29.14 -20.81 34.85
C ILE A 180 29.66 -22.22 35.15
N ALA A 181 29.12 -23.24 34.50
CA ALA A 181 29.49 -24.64 34.71
C ALA A 181 30.77 -25.05 33.97
N ASN A 182 31.29 -24.21 33.07
CA ASN A 182 32.48 -24.50 32.30
C ASN A 182 33.76 -24.11 33.06
N ASP A 183 34.56 -25.13 33.39
CA ASP A 183 35.83 -25.00 34.12
C ASP A 183 36.83 -24.04 33.44
N ASP A 184 36.81 -23.90 32.11
CA ASP A 184 37.71 -22.99 31.39
C ASP A 184 37.48 -21.51 31.75
N PHE A 185 36.27 -21.18 32.23
CA PHE A 185 35.88 -19.82 32.60
C PHE A 185 35.80 -19.60 34.12
N SER A 186 36.04 -20.63 34.94
CA SER A 186 35.82 -20.59 36.40
C SER A 186 36.58 -19.46 37.09
N ASP A 187 37.83 -19.22 36.68
CA ASP A 187 38.70 -18.20 37.28
C ASP A 187 38.31 -16.76 36.86
N ILE A 188 37.60 -16.64 35.75
CA ILE A 188 37.21 -15.37 35.15
C ILE A 188 35.81 -14.98 35.59
N ILE A 189 34.94 -15.94 35.90
CA ILE A 189 33.58 -15.68 36.35
C ILE A 189 33.61 -15.23 37.81
N THR A 190 33.03 -14.06 38.10
CA THR A 190 33.09 -13.44 39.43
C THR A 190 31.70 -13.15 39.98
N ILE A 191 30.69 -13.91 39.58
CA ILE A 191 29.33 -13.74 40.07
C ILE A 191 29.34 -14.00 41.58
N ASN A 192 28.88 -13.03 42.36
CA ASN A 192 28.51 -13.32 43.74
C ASN A 192 27.31 -14.26 43.69
N ASN A 193 27.44 -15.49 44.18
CA ASN A 193 26.40 -16.54 44.25
C ASN A 193 25.14 -16.14 45.07
N ALA A 194 24.53 -14.99 44.79
CA ALA A 194 23.43 -14.40 45.54
C ALA A 194 22.05 -14.56 44.87
N SER A 195 21.95 -15.28 43.75
CA SER A 195 20.66 -15.64 43.13
C SER A 195 20.55 -17.15 42.97
N GLY A 196 20.65 -17.87 44.09
CA GLY A 196 20.37 -19.30 44.19
C GLY A 196 18.86 -19.57 44.18
N GLY A 197 18.23 -19.44 43.01
CA GLY A 197 16.88 -19.95 42.74
C GLY A 197 16.96 -21.39 42.24
N GLY A 198 17.34 -22.33 43.11
CA GLY A 198 17.44 -23.75 42.78
C GLY A 198 17.37 -24.59 44.05
N ALA A 199 16.18 -25.05 44.40
CA ALA A 199 15.95 -25.87 45.57
C ALA A 199 16.63 -27.25 45.44
N THR A 200 17.58 -27.57 46.34
CA THR A 200 17.66 -28.88 47.01
C THR A 200 18.41 -28.75 48.36
N GLY A 201 17.69 -29.06 49.44
CA GLY A 201 18.21 -29.62 50.70
C GLY A 201 19.41 -29.01 51.42
N GLY A 202 19.14 -28.21 52.45
CA GLY A 202 19.87 -28.31 53.72
C GLY A 202 20.88 -27.21 54.06
N LYS A 203 20.66 -26.61 55.24
CA LYS A 203 21.50 -25.68 56.02
C LYS A 203 21.56 -24.22 55.56
N VAL A 204 20.58 -23.49 56.08
CA VAL A 204 20.66 -22.14 56.68
C VAL A 204 22.04 -21.45 56.57
N SER A 205 22.15 -20.47 55.69
CA SER A 205 23.13 -19.38 55.83
C SER A 205 22.40 -18.04 55.85
N LYS A 206 22.59 -17.32 56.96
CA LYS A 206 22.03 -16.02 57.30
C LYS A 206 22.63 -14.94 56.41
N GLY A 207 21.81 -14.18 55.69
CA GLY A 207 22.32 -13.03 54.94
C GLY A 207 21.35 -12.35 53.98
N SER A 208 20.08 -12.15 54.33
CA SER A 208 19.22 -11.18 53.65
C SER A 208 18.25 -10.61 54.67
N ALA A 209 18.22 -9.28 54.79
CA ALA A 209 17.32 -8.59 55.69
C ALA A 209 15.88 -8.93 55.30
N VAL A 210 15.18 -9.66 56.16
CA VAL A 210 13.78 -10.03 55.95
C VAL A 210 12.95 -8.76 56.01
N LYS A 211 12.40 -8.35 54.86
CA LYS A 211 11.41 -7.27 54.76
C LYS A 211 10.11 -7.76 55.38
N ASN A 212 9.83 -7.30 56.60
CA ASN A 212 8.74 -7.81 57.45
C ASN A 212 7.57 -6.83 57.59
N LYS A 213 7.70 -5.62 57.02
CA LYS A 213 6.67 -4.58 57.09
C LYS A 213 6.38 -4.05 55.69
N MET A 214 5.14 -3.61 55.47
CA MET A 214 4.74 -3.01 54.19
C MET A 214 5.57 -1.77 53.82
N SER A 215 6.09 -1.05 54.82
CA SER A 215 7.00 0.09 54.64
C SER A 215 8.34 -0.27 54.01
N ASP A 216 8.73 -1.55 54.03
CA ASP A 216 9.99 -2.02 53.46
C ASP A 216 9.86 -2.23 51.93
N TYR A 217 8.64 -2.18 51.38
CA TYR A 217 8.33 -2.37 49.97
C TYR A 217 8.08 -1.03 49.28
N ASN A 218 8.70 -0.81 48.13
CA ASN A 218 8.34 0.33 47.27
C ASN A 218 7.01 0.07 46.52
N SER A 219 6.44 1.11 45.89
CA SER A 219 5.12 1.01 45.24
C SER A 219 5.02 -0.07 44.16
N LEU A 220 6.09 -0.31 43.39
CA LEU A 220 6.13 -1.37 42.38
C LEU A 220 6.23 -2.76 43.02
N GLU A 221 7.06 -2.92 44.06
CA GLU A 221 7.18 -4.17 44.81
C GLU A 221 5.89 -4.54 45.54
N GLN A 222 5.13 -3.55 46.03
CA GLN A 222 3.81 -3.77 46.65
C GLN A 222 2.78 -4.29 45.64
N VAL A 223 2.77 -3.73 44.43
CA VAL A 223 1.88 -4.19 43.34
C VAL A 223 2.27 -5.61 42.90
N GLN A 224 3.57 -5.90 42.80
CA GLN A 224 4.05 -7.24 42.47
C GLN A 224 3.69 -8.25 43.56
N LEU A 225 3.88 -7.88 44.83
CA LEU A 225 3.51 -8.71 45.98
C LEU A 225 2.01 -9.01 46.01
N ALA A 226 1.15 -8.01 45.75
CA ALA A 226 -0.30 -8.21 45.66
C ALA A 226 -0.69 -9.19 44.54
N ARG A 227 0.09 -9.24 43.45
CA ARG A 227 -0.18 -10.10 42.29
C ARG A 227 0.34 -11.51 42.47
N GLU A 228 1.53 -11.67 43.03
CA GLU A 228 2.21 -12.96 43.18
C GLU A 228 1.85 -13.67 44.49
N ASN A 229 1.64 -12.92 45.57
CA ASN A 229 1.29 -13.46 46.88
C ASN A 229 0.29 -12.55 47.62
N PRO A 230 -0.98 -12.54 47.20
CA PRO A 230 -2.02 -11.68 47.79
C PRO A 230 -2.24 -11.94 49.29
N ALA A 231 -2.02 -13.16 49.77
CA ALA A 231 -2.16 -13.50 51.19
C ALA A 231 -1.08 -12.81 52.07
N GLU A 232 0.18 -12.80 51.61
CA GLU A 232 1.24 -12.06 52.30
C GLU A 232 1.06 -10.54 52.22
N TYR A 233 0.56 -10.04 51.08
CA TYR A 233 0.20 -8.62 50.96
C TYR A 233 -0.85 -8.22 51.99
N GLU A 234 -1.91 -9.01 52.16
CA GLU A 234 -2.96 -8.75 53.15
C GLU A 234 -2.44 -8.85 54.59
N ARG A 235 -1.58 -9.83 54.88
CA ARG A 235 -0.90 -9.99 56.17
C ARG A 235 -0.05 -8.77 56.51
N LEU A 236 0.74 -8.26 55.56
CA LEU A 236 1.61 -7.10 55.74
C LEU A 236 0.83 -5.77 55.76
N ALA A 237 -0.30 -5.69 55.04
CA ALA A 237 -1.21 -4.55 55.03
C ALA A 237 -2.12 -4.47 56.27
N GLY A 238 -2.01 -5.42 57.20
CA GLY A 238 -2.77 -5.43 58.46
C GLY A 238 -4.27 -5.69 58.28
N LYS A 239 -4.70 -6.24 57.15
CA LYS A 239 -6.09 -6.66 56.91
C LYS A 239 -6.26 -8.11 57.33
N GLU A 240 -6.12 -8.39 58.63
CA GLU A 240 -6.64 -9.65 59.15
C GLU A 240 -8.16 -9.67 58.97
N LYS A 241 -8.68 -10.73 58.36
CA LYS A 241 -10.11 -11.04 58.34
C LYS A 241 -10.61 -11.08 59.78
N THR A 242 -11.31 -10.04 60.20
CA THR A 242 -12.22 -10.10 61.34
C THR A 242 -13.30 -11.13 61.00
N ILE A 243 -13.15 -12.34 61.52
CA ILE A 243 -14.22 -13.34 61.52
C ILE A 243 -15.13 -12.98 62.70
N PHE A 244 -16.30 -12.40 62.41
CA PHE A 244 -17.51 -12.46 63.23
C PHE A 244 -18.73 -12.47 62.32
#